data_AF-A0A556QU41-F1
#
_entry.id   AF-A0A556QU41-F1
#
_cell.length_a   1.000
_cell.length_b   1.000
_cell.length_c   1.000
_cell.angle_alpha   90.00
_cell.angle_beta   90.00
_cell.angle_gamma   90.00
#
_symmetry.space_group_name_H-M   'P 1'
#
loop_
_entity.id
_entity.type
_entity.pdbx_description
1 polymer ?
#
loop_
_entity_poly.entity_id
_entity_poly.type
_entity_poly.pdbx_seq_one_letter_code
_entity_poly.pdbx_strand_id
1 'polypeptide(L)'
;MLTFYFFLVLFLFQLLYWMKISRICINDRYLKWAVDLVFYSGFGCYTRLILVGSICFLAWDRLKLFLSKSFSKNNGFTYTVLLFLWLIFTCCFISFERICIYLSRYDFIKSREWLIPYLFILFFTAFALPFWFYRGIKPSIKKDKNLIISPLFYDKNSHFSIALPTKNGLLPINNPQRGIYILGGPGSGKTRYILEPILYEMIRKGYCGLVYDYDFEGTPVDPKKSYCLSKFIYNCYLKLPERSKKNISFKTINFMDLNKSSRINPIDPIYISDRAYLEEYVTVLLKNLNPGGKDDFWYLSTKSLLKGIIAYLSNQAKSCCTLPHVLTLSTKPFGKILSLIEQDSEAYSYASSIFDAYKGGDKSSGQLIGIIASFKTSLQPLIDKNLFWVLSKNEIKLNINDNVAPTILCIGNFPPAKSAFSPVISLLITICFKSMYGHNRTKSFVAIDELPTLYIPGLSEVPATARKYGISTISYIQSNAQLEDTYGSIGAKKIQSTLSNQFMGNCGVESSRYASSIFGKEEHTIKSTSSSETCHSNTQGHHTTHGENITIHEQELIKPNEFASFDVGFFAGKVVESDSVFFQEQFKNVSSYDKNFKNELLKDLPDVTKVSNEDIAANQRKIEKEIDLLLEYM
;
A
#
# COMPACT_ATOMS: atom_id res chain seq x y z
N MET A 1 -10.63 26.84 -80.10
CA MET A 1 -10.50 27.49 -78.77
C MET A 1 -10.32 26.45 -77.65
N LEU A 2 -11.26 25.52 -77.41
CA LEU A 2 -11.14 24.52 -76.34
C LEU A 2 -9.88 23.64 -76.44
N THR A 3 -9.53 23.20 -77.65
CA THR A 3 -8.30 22.43 -77.95
C THR A 3 -7.02 23.22 -77.68
N PHE A 4 -7.01 24.52 -77.97
CA PHE A 4 -5.86 25.39 -77.68
C PHE A 4 -5.61 25.52 -76.17
N TYR A 5 -6.67 25.71 -75.38
CA TYR A 5 -6.55 25.75 -73.91
C TYR A 5 -6.16 24.40 -73.31
N PHE A 6 -6.62 23.29 -73.89
CA PHE A 6 -6.20 21.96 -73.46
C PHE A 6 -4.69 21.73 -73.66
N PHE A 7 -4.16 22.15 -74.82
CA PHE A 7 -2.72 22.08 -75.09
C PHE A 7 -1.91 23.07 -74.24
N LEU A 8 -2.45 24.26 -73.95
CA LEU A 8 -1.82 25.23 -73.04
C LEU A 8 -1.73 24.69 -71.61
N VAL A 9 -2.77 23.98 -71.15
CA VAL A 9 -2.80 23.32 -69.84
C VAL A 9 -1.80 22.17 -69.78
N LEU A 10 -1.74 21.32 -70.80
CA LEU A 10 -0.74 20.25 -70.90
C LEU A 10 0.68 20.80 -70.90
N PHE A 11 0.93 21.89 -71.63
CA PHE A 11 2.22 22.56 -71.67
C PHE A 11 2.62 23.16 -70.32
N LEU A 12 1.72 23.85 -69.62
CA LEU A 12 1.94 24.37 -68.26
C LEU A 12 2.18 23.24 -67.25
N PHE A 13 1.47 22.12 -67.38
CA PHE A 13 1.64 20.97 -66.51
C PHE A 13 3.00 20.29 -66.74
N GLN A 14 3.44 20.14 -68.00
CA GLN A 14 4.77 19.63 -68.36
C GLN A 14 5.89 20.57 -67.89
N LEU A 15 5.71 21.88 -68.01
CA LEU A 15 6.68 22.88 -67.56
C LEU A 15 6.85 22.83 -66.02
N LEU A 16 5.73 22.77 -65.27
CA LEU A 16 5.73 22.67 -63.81
C LEU A 16 6.26 21.32 -63.31
N TYR A 17 5.97 20.22 -64.02
CA TYR A 17 6.53 18.90 -63.73
C TYR A 17 8.05 18.86 -63.96
N TRP A 18 8.53 19.49 -65.04
CA TRP A 18 9.95 19.59 -65.33
C TRP A 18 10.70 20.47 -64.32
N MET A 19 10.08 21.59 -63.89
CA MET A 19 10.61 22.46 -62.82
C MET A 19 10.67 21.78 -61.45
N LYS A 20 9.72 20.88 -61.14
CA LYS A 20 9.73 20.06 -59.91
C LYS A 20 10.87 19.04 -59.89
N ILE A 21 11.22 18.48 -61.06
CA ILE A 21 12.34 17.52 -61.19
C ILE A 21 13.70 18.23 -61.13
N SER A 22 13.82 19.46 -61.65
CA SER A 22 15.09 20.19 -61.72
C SER A 22 15.51 20.90 -60.42
N ARG A 23 14.70 20.86 -59.34
CA ARG A 23 14.98 21.51 -58.04
C ARG A 23 15.38 22.99 -58.12
N ILE A 24 14.90 23.70 -59.14
CA ILE A 24 15.12 25.15 -59.27
C ILE A 24 14.12 25.87 -58.36
N CYS A 25 14.61 26.60 -57.36
CA CYS A 25 13.76 27.45 -56.51
C CYS A 25 13.16 28.58 -57.33
N ILE A 26 11.82 28.63 -57.40
CA ILE A 26 11.08 29.68 -58.10
C ILE A 26 11.15 30.96 -57.24
N ASN A 27 11.57 32.06 -57.87
CA ASN A 27 11.60 33.38 -57.23
C ASN A 27 10.16 33.93 -57.11
N ASP A 28 9.76 34.40 -55.92
CA ASP A 28 8.37 34.84 -55.61
C ASP A 28 7.86 35.95 -56.55
N ARG A 29 8.74 36.71 -57.19
CA ARG A 29 8.36 37.67 -58.25
C ARG A 29 7.71 37.00 -59.46
N TYR A 30 8.16 35.81 -59.86
CA TYR A 30 7.59 35.08 -61.00
C TYR A 30 6.23 34.48 -60.65
N LEU A 31 6.05 33.99 -59.42
CA LEU A 31 4.76 33.48 -58.97
C LEU A 31 3.72 34.59 -58.87
N LYS A 32 4.12 35.77 -58.35
CA LYS A 32 3.28 36.96 -58.31
C LYS A 32 2.92 37.45 -59.71
N TRP A 33 3.90 37.50 -60.62
CA TRP A 33 3.65 37.90 -62.02
C TRP A 33 2.72 36.91 -62.75
N ALA A 34 2.85 35.60 -62.51
CA ALA A 34 1.96 34.60 -63.08
C ALA A 34 0.53 34.68 -62.52
N VAL A 35 0.39 34.97 -61.22
CA VAL A 35 -0.91 35.20 -60.58
C VAL A 35 -1.56 36.48 -61.10
N ASP A 36 -0.80 37.56 -61.23
CA ASP A 36 -1.29 38.84 -61.76
C ASP A 36 -1.69 38.71 -63.24
N LEU A 37 -0.91 37.99 -64.06
CA LEU A 37 -1.25 37.70 -65.46
C LEU A 37 -2.57 36.91 -65.56
N VAL A 38 -2.84 35.98 -64.65
CA VAL A 38 -4.05 35.13 -64.67
C VAL A 38 -5.28 35.84 -64.10
N PHE A 39 -5.12 36.71 -63.10
CA PHE A 39 -6.23 37.44 -62.51
C PHE A 39 -6.62 38.71 -63.29
N TYR A 40 -5.66 39.34 -64.00
CA TYR A 40 -5.92 40.55 -64.79
C TYR A 40 -6.14 40.29 -66.30
N SER A 41 -5.83 39.10 -66.82
CA SER A 41 -6.27 38.72 -68.18
C SER A 41 -7.70 38.20 -68.15
N GLY A 42 -8.51 38.61 -69.15
CA GLY A 42 -9.93 38.28 -69.26
C GLY A 42 -10.26 36.81 -69.56
N PHE A 43 -9.56 35.84 -68.95
CA PHE A 43 -9.82 34.41 -69.13
C PHE A 43 -10.78 33.85 -68.06
N GLY A 44 -11.68 32.95 -68.49
CA GLY A 44 -12.88 32.51 -67.77
C GLY A 44 -12.69 31.50 -66.62
N CYS A 45 -13.80 31.13 -65.98
CA CYS A 45 -13.89 30.33 -64.74
C CYS A 45 -13.05 29.04 -64.72
N TYR A 46 -12.88 28.36 -65.86
CA TYR A 46 -12.18 27.09 -65.98
C TYR A 46 -10.66 27.18 -65.71
N THR A 47 -9.99 28.29 -66.04
CA THR A 47 -8.55 28.44 -65.78
C THR A 47 -8.26 28.70 -64.30
N ARG A 48 -9.21 29.33 -63.57
CA ARG A 48 -9.09 29.57 -62.12
C ARG A 48 -9.26 28.28 -61.31
N LEU A 49 -10.18 27.39 -61.73
CA LEU A 49 -10.41 26.09 -61.10
C LEU A 49 -9.18 25.15 -61.21
N ILE A 50 -8.51 25.15 -62.37
CA ILE A 50 -7.31 24.33 -62.60
C ILE A 50 -6.12 24.82 -61.76
N LEU A 51 -6.02 26.14 -61.55
CA LEU A 51 -4.95 26.74 -60.76
C LEU A 51 -5.14 26.50 -59.25
N VAL A 52 -6.38 26.52 -58.76
CA VAL A 52 -6.72 26.10 -57.38
C VAL A 52 -6.43 24.61 -57.18
N GLY A 53 -6.78 23.75 -58.13
CA GLY A 53 -6.42 22.32 -58.09
C GLY A 53 -4.91 22.08 -58.06
N SER A 54 -4.14 22.89 -58.81
CA SER A 54 -2.68 22.82 -58.85
C SER A 54 -2.02 23.31 -57.56
N ILE A 55 -2.58 24.35 -56.91
CA ILE A 55 -2.14 24.83 -55.60
C ILE A 55 -2.42 23.79 -54.50
N CYS A 56 -3.58 23.12 -54.53
CA CYS A 56 -3.89 22.02 -53.62
C CYS A 56 -2.94 20.81 -53.80
N PHE A 57 -2.51 20.53 -55.04
CA PHE A 57 -1.53 19.49 -55.33
C PHE A 57 -0.11 19.86 -54.86
N LEU A 58 0.29 21.13 -54.96
CA LEU A 58 1.58 21.62 -54.45
C LEU A 58 1.62 21.66 -52.91
N ALA A 59 0.47 21.80 -52.24
CA ALA A 59 0.35 21.75 -50.77
C ALA A 59 0.34 20.32 -50.18
N TRP A 60 0.42 19.29 -51.03
CA TRP A 60 0.35 17.86 -50.63
C TRP A 60 1.41 17.48 -49.59
N ASP A 61 2.64 18.00 -49.69
CA ASP A 61 3.70 17.68 -48.73
C ASP A 61 3.43 18.28 -47.33
N ARG A 62 2.73 19.42 -47.24
CA ARG A 62 2.28 19.97 -45.94
C ARG A 62 1.11 19.18 -45.36
N LEU A 63 0.20 18.69 -46.20
CA LEU A 63 -0.89 17.79 -45.78
C LEU A 63 -0.33 16.46 -45.25
N LYS A 64 0.67 15.90 -45.94
CA LYS A 64 1.38 14.68 -45.55
C LYS A 64 2.15 14.86 -44.23
N LEU A 65 2.80 16.01 -44.03
CA LEU A 65 3.49 16.35 -42.79
C LEU A 65 2.50 16.53 -41.62
N PHE A 66 1.37 17.22 -41.84
CA PHE A 66 0.30 17.41 -40.86
C PHE A 66 -0.34 16.08 -40.44
N LEU A 67 -0.56 15.16 -41.39
CA LEU A 67 -1.07 13.81 -41.16
C LEU A 67 -0.06 12.91 -40.45
N SER A 68 1.23 13.02 -40.75
CA SER A 68 2.29 12.24 -40.10
C SER A 68 2.58 12.70 -38.66
N LYS A 69 2.45 14.00 -38.37
CA LYS A 69 2.69 14.57 -37.04
C LYS A 69 1.48 14.49 -36.11
N SER A 70 0.25 14.44 -36.62
CA SER A 70 -0.95 14.42 -35.78
C SER A 70 -1.29 13.05 -35.20
N PHE A 71 -0.88 11.93 -35.81
CA PHE A 71 -1.31 10.60 -35.38
C PHE A 71 -0.22 9.54 -35.54
N SER A 72 0.49 9.28 -34.44
CA SER A 72 1.48 8.21 -34.27
C SER A 72 0.83 6.92 -33.76
N LYS A 73 1.16 5.81 -34.42
CA LYS A 73 1.04 4.40 -34.01
C LYS A 73 -0.20 4.00 -33.19
N ASN A 74 -1.30 3.75 -33.91
CA ASN A 74 -2.28 2.66 -33.73
C ASN A 74 -3.62 3.18 -34.22
N ASN A 75 -4.00 2.79 -35.44
CA ASN A 75 -5.37 2.54 -35.91
C ASN A 75 -5.37 2.60 -37.45
N GLY A 76 -5.02 1.48 -38.10
CA GLY A 76 -5.18 1.34 -39.56
C GLY A 76 -6.62 1.60 -40.04
N PHE A 77 -7.59 1.28 -39.19
CA PHE A 77 -9.03 1.39 -39.49
C PHE A 77 -9.49 2.83 -39.77
N THR A 78 -8.97 3.82 -39.04
CA THR A 78 -9.37 5.23 -39.23
C THR A 78 -8.81 5.83 -40.52
N TYR A 79 -7.63 5.40 -40.99
CA TYR A 79 -7.08 5.85 -42.27
C TYR A 79 -7.88 5.30 -43.45
N THR A 80 -8.31 4.03 -43.38
CA THR A 80 -9.22 3.45 -44.37
C THR A 80 -10.57 4.16 -44.39
N VAL A 81 -11.13 4.52 -43.23
CA VAL A 81 -12.40 5.27 -43.16
C VAL A 81 -12.27 6.67 -43.75
N LEU A 82 -11.18 7.38 -43.48
CA LEU A 82 -10.93 8.72 -44.06
C LEU A 82 -10.65 8.67 -45.57
N LEU A 83 -9.91 7.67 -46.04
CA LEU A 83 -9.69 7.44 -47.47
C LEU A 83 -11.02 7.08 -48.17
N PHE A 84 -11.86 6.29 -47.52
CA PHE A 84 -13.19 5.93 -48.02
C PHE A 84 -14.14 7.15 -48.06
N LEU A 85 -14.12 8.00 -47.04
CA LEU A 85 -14.86 9.27 -47.04
C LEU A 85 -14.38 10.22 -48.14
N TRP A 86 -13.08 10.26 -48.42
CA TRP A 86 -12.52 11.06 -49.52
C TRP A 86 -12.88 10.50 -50.90
N LEU A 87 -12.91 9.18 -51.05
CA LEU A 87 -13.42 8.51 -52.27
C LEU A 87 -14.92 8.77 -52.48
N ILE A 88 -15.73 8.77 -51.41
CA ILE A 88 -17.14 9.15 -51.48
C ILE A 88 -17.27 10.61 -51.90
N PHE A 89 -16.48 11.52 -51.32
CA PHE A 89 -16.50 12.94 -51.69
C PHE A 89 -16.18 13.15 -53.18
N THR A 90 -15.13 12.50 -53.69
CA THR A 90 -14.75 12.60 -55.10
C THR A 90 -15.82 12.03 -56.03
N CYS A 91 -16.46 10.90 -55.67
CA CYS A 91 -17.57 10.34 -56.45
C CYS A 91 -18.82 11.24 -56.44
N CYS A 92 -19.17 11.81 -55.28
CA CYS A 92 -20.28 12.76 -55.15
C CYS A 92 -20.01 14.04 -55.94
N PHE A 93 -18.77 14.53 -55.94
CA PHE A 93 -18.36 15.71 -56.69
C PHE A 93 -18.48 15.50 -58.21
N ILE A 94 -17.98 14.37 -58.73
CA ILE A 94 -18.09 14.03 -60.15
C ILE A 94 -19.57 13.87 -60.57
N SER A 95 -20.39 13.27 -59.70
CA SER A 95 -21.83 13.11 -59.96
C SER A 95 -22.55 14.46 -59.98
N PHE A 96 -22.21 15.35 -59.04
CA PHE A 96 -22.75 16.72 -58.98
C PHE A 96 -22.34 17.55 -60.20
N GLU A 97 -21.08 17.45 -60.64
CA GLU A 97 -20.59 18.11 -61.85
C GLU A 97 -21.37 17.65 -63.08
N ARG A 98 -21.59 16.33 -63.24
CA ARG A 98 -22.38 15.78 -64.34
C ARG A 98 -23.84 16.21 -64.30
N ILE A 99 -24.44 16.30 -63.11
CA ILE A 99 -25.80 16.83 -62.93
C ILE A 99 -25.86 18.31 -63.31
N CYS A 100 -24.88 19.12 -62.92
CA CYS A 100 -24.80 20.53 -63.32
C CYS A 100 -24.68 20.69 -64.85
N ILE A 101 -23.88 19.84 -65.51
CA ILE A 101 -23.72 19.82 -66.98
C ILE A 101 -24.99 19.31 -67.68
N TYR A 102 -25.69 18.34 -67.10
CA TYR A 102 -26.96 17.85 -67.64
C TYR A 102 -28.05 18.91 -67.54
N LEU A 103 -28.13 19.59 -66.39
CA LEU A 103 -29.08 20.67 -66.12
C LEU A 103 -28.83 21.91 -66.98
N SER A 104 -27.57 22.21 -67.35
CA SER A 104 -27.24 23.34 -68.22
C SER A 104 -27.66 23.17 -69.69
N ARG A 105 -28.13 21.96 -70.09
CA ARG A 105 -28.69 21.71 -71.43
C ARG A 105 -30.16 22.11 -71.58
N TYR A 106 -30.88 22.36 -70.48
CA TYR A 106 -32.26 22.84 -70.52
C TYR A 106 -32.30 24.37 -70.57
N ASP A 107 -33.07 24.93 -71.50
CA ASP A 107 -33.15 26.39 -71.74
C ASP A 107 -33.57 27.20 -70.50
N PHE A 108 -34.30 26.57 -69.56
CA PHE A 108 -34.70 27.17 -68.28
C PHE A 108 -33.50 27.61 -67.41
N ILE A 109 -32.39 26.86 -67.42
CA ILE A 109 -31.19 27.12 -66.60
C ILE A 109 -30.17 27.98 -67.34
N LYS A 110 -30.21 28.00 -68.67
CA LYS A 110 -29.36 28.86 -69.51
C LYS A 110 -29.59 30.37 -69.24
N SER A 111 -30.80 30.74 -68.79
CA SER A 111 -31.13 32.12 -68.39
C SER A 111 -30.67 32.50 -66.97
N ARG A 112 -30.18 31.54 -66.17
CA ARG A 112 -29.81 31.73 -64.75
C ARG A 112 -28.46 31.08 -64.42
N GLU A 113 -27.41 31.44 -65.17
CA GLU A 113 -26.03 30.96 -64.95
C GLU A 113 -25.49 31.20 -63.52
N TRP A 114 -26.11 32.14 -62.80
CA TRP A 114 -25.71 32.59 -61.47
C TRP A 114 -26.12 31.58 -60.39
N LEU A 115 -27.00 30.63 -60.71
CA LEU A 115 -27.52 29.63 -59.78
C LEU A 115 -26.52 28.49 -59.51
N ILE A 116 -25.63 28.22 -60.47
CA ILE A 116 -24.59 27.19 -60.39
C ILE A 116 -23.58 27.45 -59.25
N PRO A 117 -23.00 28.66 -59.08
CA PRO A 117 -22.12 28.93 -57.95
C PRO A 117 -22.82 28.85 -56.58
N TYR A 118 -24.11 29.17 -56.47
CA TYR A 118 -24.86 29.00 -55.21
C TYR A 118 -25.08 27.53 -54.85
N LEU A 119 -25.39 26.68 -55.83
CA LEU A 119 -25.49 25.22 -55.61
C LEU A 119 -24.13 24.63 -55.20
N PHE A 120 -23.03 25.16 -55.72
CA PHE A 120 -21.68 24.76 -55.34
C PHE A 120 -21.34 25.17 -53.89
N ILE A 121 -21.69 26.39 -53.49
CA ILE A 121 -21.52 26.86 -52.10
C ILE A 121 -22.39 26.04 -51.14
N LEU A 122 -23.62 25.69 -51.54
CA LEU A 122 -24.52 24.84 -50.73
C LEU A 122 -23.92 23.44 -50.54
N PHE A 123 -23.36 22.83 -51.59
CA PHE A 123 -22.69 21.54 -51.53
C PHE A 123 -21.45 21.59 -50.62
N PHE A 124 -20.63 22.62 -50.76
CA PHE A 124 -19.41 22.78 -49.97
C PHE A 124 -19.71 23.05 -48.50
N THR A 125 -20.72 23.86 -48.19
CA THR A 125 -21.13 24.15 -46.80
C THR A 125 -21.73 22.90 -46.13
N ALA A 126 -22.60 22.15 -46.81
CA ALA A 126 -23.15 20.90 -46.30
C ALA A 126 -22.08 19.84 -45.98
N PHE A 127 -21.00 19.79 -46.77
CA PHE A 127 -19.92 18.82 -46.58
C PHE A 127 -18.80 19.30 -45.63
N ALA A 128 -18.57 20.61 -45.52
CA ALA A 128 -17.56 21.19 -44.63
C ALA A 128 -18.01 21.33 -43.17
N LEU A 129 -19.33 21.49 -42.94
CA LEU A 129 -19.94 21.61 -41.60
C LEU A 129 -19.54 20.48 -40.62
N PRO A 130 -19.53 19.18 -41.02
CA PRO A 130 -19.08 18.09 -40.16
C PRO A 130 -17.60 18.16 -39.76
N PHE A 131 -16.74 18.72 -40.62
CA PHE A 131 -15.29 18.83 -40.37
C PHE A 131 -14.94 20.04 -39.50
N TRP A 132 -15.73 21.12 -39.59
CA TRP A 132 -15.52 22.33 -38.80
C TRP A 132 -15.96 22.19 -37.33
N PHE A 133 -16.95 21.34 -37.06
CA PHE A 133 -17.39 21.03 -35.70
C PHE A 133 -16.51 20.00 -34.97
N TYR A 134 -15.47 19.45 -35.59
CA TYR A 134 -14.48 18.59 -34.93
C TYR A 134 -13.46 19.42 -34.10
N ARG A 135 -13.96 20.28 -33.21
CA ARG A 135 -13.18 20.94 -32.15
C ARG A 135 -13.38 20.15 -30.86
N GLY A 136 -12.61 19.07 -30.71
CA GLY A 136 -12.80 18.17 -29.57
C GLY A 136 -11.66 17.19 -29.31
N ILE A 137 -10.40 17.53 -29.60
CA ILE A 137 -9.25 16.77 -29.06
C ILE A 137 -8.21 17.77 -28.57
N LYS A 138 -8.22 18.03 -27.26
CA LYS A 138 -7.05 18.61 -26.59
C LYS A 138 -5.88 17.62 -26.77
N PRO A 139 -4.66 18.07 -27.14
CA PRO A 139 -3.51 17.19 -27.15
C PRO A 139 -3.24 16.76 -25.70
N SER A 140 -3.63 15.52 -25.37
CA SER A 140 -3.10 14.84 -24.20
C SER A 140 -1.64 14.56 -24.48
N ILE A 141 -0.75 15.23 -23.75
CA ILE A 141 0.64 14.83 -23.62
C ILE A 141 0.58 13.43 -23.00
N LYS A 142 0.65 12.39 -23.83
CA LYS A 142 0.97 11.05 -23.34
C LYS A 142 2.40 11.14 -22.83
N LYS A 143 2.54 11.30 -21.51
CA LYS A 143 3.73 10.82 -20.83
C LYS A 143 3.82 9.35 -21.17
N ASP A 144 4.85 8.95 -21.89
CA ASP A 144 5.31 7.56 -21.89
C ASP A 144 5.80 7.29 -20.45
N LYS A 145 4.86 7.07 -19.52
CA LYS A 145 5.16 6.37 -18.28
C LYS A 145 5.52 4.96 -18.74
N ASN A 146 6.80 4.59 -18.68
CA ASN A 146 7.18 3.19 -18.67
C ASN A 146 6.34 2.54 -17.55
N LEU A 147 5.35 1.73 -17.94
CA LEU A 147 4.41 1.15 -17.00
C LEU A 147 5.18 0.18 -16.12
N ILE A 148 5.10 0.37 -14.80
CA ILE A 148 5.59 -0.62 -13.84
C ILE A 148 4.91 -1.95 -14.17
N ILE A 149 5.69 -2.94 -14.61
CA ILE A 149 5.19 -4.27 -14.95
C ILE A 149 5.09 -5.06 -13.65
N SER A 150 3.86 -5.28 -13.19
CA SER A 150 3.59 -6.11 -12.01
C SER A 150 4.07 -7.55 -12.21
N PRO A 151 4.56 -8.21 -11.15
CA PRO A 151 5.10 -9.56 -11.25
C PRO A 151 4.00 -10.58 -11.52
N LEU A 152 4.33 -11.58 -12.34
CA LEU A 152 3.40 -12.61 -12.79
C LEU A 152 3.79 -14.01 -12.32
N PHE A 153 5.07 -14.21 -11.96
CA PHE A 153 5.55 -15.53 -11.55
C PHE A 153 5.04 -15.92 -10.15
N TYR A 154 4.11 -16.86 -10.11
CA TYR A 154 3.60 -17.47 -8.88
C TYR A 154 4.11 -18.90 -8.72
N ASP A 155 4.96 -19.13 -7.70
CA ASP A 155 5.44 -20.47 -7.37
C ASP A 155 4.33 -21.28 -6.67
N LYS A 156 3.52 -21.98 -7.46
CA LYS A 156 2.44 -22.84 -6.94
C LYS A 156 2.94 -24.03 -6.11
N ASN A 157 4.18 -24.48 -6.34
CA ASN A 157 4.75 -25.66 -5.69
C ASN A 157 5.26 -25.31 -4.28
N SER A 158 5.66 -24.06 -4.05
CA SER A 158 6.01 -23.60 -2.71
C SER A 158 4.83 -23.69 -1.75
N HIS A 159 5.06 -24.38 -0.63
CA HIS A 159 4.12 -24.45 0.48
C HIS A 159 3.91 -23.09 1.17
N PHE A 160 4.76 -22.10 0.90
CA PHE A 160 4.76 -20.79 1.55
C PHE A 160 4.20 -19.66 0.69
N SER A 161 4.31 -19.75 -0.62
CA SER A 161 3.90 -18.68 -1.54
C SER A 161 2.41 -18.34 -1.37
N ILE A 162 2.03 -17.08 -1.47
CA ILE A 162 0.61 -16.68 -1.56
C ILE A 162 0.43 -15.78 -2.78
N ALA A 163 -0.81 -15.56 -3.22
CA ALA A 163 -1.10 -14.66 -4.32
C ALA A 163 -2.35 -13.85 -4.02
N LEU A 164 -2.27 -12.53 -4.20
CA LEU A 164 -3.33 -11.60 -3.87
C LEU A 164 -4.11 -11.20 -5.13
N PRO A 165 -5.45 -11.29 -5.14
CA PRO A 165 -6.26 -10.84 -6.27
C PRO A 165 -6.23 -9.32 -6.45
N THR A 166 -5.93 -8.89 -7.68
CA THR A 166 -5.97 -7.49 -8.11
C THR A 166 -6.98 -7.32 -9.25
N LYS A 167 -7.19 -6.08 -9.70
CA LYS A 167 -7.99 -5.78 -10.89
C LYS A 167 -7.35 -6.36 -12.16
N ASN A 168 -6.01 -6.32 -12.26
CA ASN A 168 -5.27 -6.71 -13.45
C ASN A 168 -4.78 -8.17 -13.42
N GLY A 169 -4.91 -8.88 -12.30
CA GLY A 169 -4.49 -10.28 -12.20
C GLY A 169 -4.31 -10.75 -10.76
N LEU A 170 -3.29 -11.58 -10.55
CA LEU A 170 -2.85 -12.04 -9.24
C LEU A 170 -1.46 -11.48 -8.98
N LEU A 171 -1.25 -10.84 -7.83
CA LEU A 171 0.07 -10.42 -7.38
C LEU A 171 0.70 -11.53 -6.52
N PRO A 172 1.76 -12.22 -6.97
CA PRO A 172 2.42 -13.25 -6.19
C PRO A 172 3.29 -12.65 -5.07
N ILE A 173 3.25 -13.28 -3.90
CA ILE A 173 4.20 -13.09 -2.79
C ILE A 173 4.83 -14.47 -2.56
N ASN A 174 5.91 -14.76 -3.30
CA ASN A 174 6.53 -16.09 -3.29
C ASN A 174 7.21 -16.41 -1.94
N ASN A 175 7.68 -15.38 -1.23
CA ASN A 175 8.39 -15.53 0.03
C ASN A 175 7.89 -14.54 1.10
N PRO A 176 6.73 -14.81 1.73
CA PRO A 176 6.20 -13.96 2.79
C PRO A 176 7.08 -13.97 4.06
N GLN A 177 7.98 -14.95 4.23
CA GLN A 177 8.90 -15.03 5.37
C GLN A 177 9.98 -13.93 5.36
N ARG A 178 10.21 -13.26 4.22
CA ARG A 178 11.05 -12.04 4.19
C ARG A 178 10.39 -10.83 4.85
N GLY A 179 9.23 -11.02 5.48
CA GLY A 179 8.48 -9.99 6.16
C GLY A 179 7.66 -9.14 5.19
N ILE A 180 6.52 -8.66 5.68
CA ILE A 180 5.57 -7.84 4.94
C ILE A 180 5.38 -6.53 5.72
N TYR A 181 5.66 -5.42 5.05
CA TYR A 181 5.49 -4.07 5.56
C TYR A 181 4.36 -3.38 4.79
N ILE A 182 3.32 -2.96 5.50
CA ILE A 182 2.13 -2.34 4.91
C ILE A 182 2.01 -0.92 5.48
N LEU A 183 2.15 0.10 4.63
CA LEU A 183 2.12 1.51 5.02
C LEU A 183 0.98 2.28 4.35
N GLY A 184 0.31 3.12 5.15
CA GLY A 184 -0.47 4.23 4.63
C GLY A 184 -1.28 4.98 5.69
N GLY A 185 -1.89 6.10 5.33
CA GLY A 185 -2.79 6.83 6.21
C GLY A 185 -4.13 6.11 6.46
N PRO A 186 -4.91 6.57 7.46
CA PRO A 186 -6.28 6.14 7.69
C PRO A 186 -7.14 6.20 6.42
N GLY A 187 -8.06 5.25 6.23
CA GLY A 187 -8.99 5.25 5.09
C GLY A 187 -8.43 4.76 3.74
N SER A 188 -7.12 4.53 3.61
CA SER A 188 -6.51 3.98 2.37
C SER A 188 -6.88 2.53 2.05
N GLY A 189 -7.55 1.83 2.97
CA GLY A 189 -8.04 0.47 2.74
C GLY A 189 -7.05 -0.67 3.04
N LYS A 190 -5.95 -0.39 3.74
CA LYS A 190 -4.92 -1.40 4.10
C LYS A 190 -5.48 -2.69 4.70
N THR A 191 -6.35 -2.60 5.71
CA THR A 191 -6.91 -3.77 6.37
C THR A 191 -7.76 -4.60 5.40
N ARG A 192 -8.72 -3.96 4.71
CA ARG A 192 -9.67 -4.61 3.78
C ARG A 192 -9.04 -5.19 2.51
N TYR A 193 -8.04 -4.50 1.96
CA TYR A 193 -7.52 -4.79 0.62
C TYR A 193 -6.14 -5.45 0.62
N ILE A 194 -5.39 -5.40 1.73
CA ILE A 194 -4.05 -6.00 1.82
C ILE A 194 -4.00 -7.02 2.96
N LEU A 195 -4.20 -6.59 4.21
CA LEU A 195 -4.03 -7.46 5.39
C LEU A 195 -5.01 -8.64 5.39
N GLU A 196 -6.30 -8.38 5.17
CA GLU A 196 -7.34 -9.40 5.09
C GLU A 196 -7.07 -10.43 3.97
N PRO A 197 -6.83 -10.03 2.70
CA PRO A 197 -6.43 -10.96 1.65
C PRO A 197 -5.18 -11.79 1.97
N ILE A 198 -4.14 -11.19 2.57
CA ILE A 198 -2.93 -11.92 2.99
C ILE A 198 -3.29 -13.00 4.00
N LEU A 199 -4.00 -12.63 5.07
CA LEU A 199 -4.38 -13.55 6.14
C LEU A 199 -5.33 -14.64 5.63
N TYR A 200 -6.28 -14.28 4.77
CA TYR A 200 -7.19 -15.22 4.13
C TYR A 200 -6.43 -16.30 3.34
N GLU A 201 -5.48 -15.88 2.49
CA GLU A 201 -4.68 -16.80 1.68
C GLU A 201 -3.72 -17.65 2.52
N MET A 202 -3.10 -17.07 3.55
CA MET A 202 -2.23 -17.81 4.46
C MET A 202 -3.00 -18.88 5.25
N ILE A 203 -4.15 -18.52 5.83
CA ILE A 203 -5.00 -19.47 6.56
C ILE A 203 -5.47 -20.57 5.61
N ARG A 204 -5.93 -20.22 4.39
CA ARG A 204 -6.33 -21.21 3.37
C ARG A 204 -5.21 -22.17 2.99
N LYS A 205 -3.95 -21.71 2.99
CA LYS A 205 -2.77 -22.55 2.79
C LYS A 205 -2.35 -23.36 4.02
N GLY A 206 -3.08 -23.28 5.13
CA GLY A 206 -2.82 -24.03 6.36
C GLY A 206 -1.75 -23.41 7.25
N TYR A 207 -1.57 -22.09 7.20
CA TYR A 207 -0.80 -21.40 8.22
C TYR A 207 -1.57 -21.34 9.53
N CYS A 208 -0.86 -21.48 10.65
CA CYS A 208 -1.31 -21.03 11.96
C CYS A 208 -0.68 -19.67 12.29
N GLY A 209 -0.96 -19.06 13.44
CA GLY A 209 -0.33 -17.78 13.72
C GLY A 209 -0.97 -16.93 14.79
N LEU A 210 -0.33 -15.79 15.05
CA LEU A 210 -0.80 -14.78 15.98
C LEU A 210 -1.33 -13.58 15.22
N VAL A 211 -2.46 -13.05 15.65
CA VAL A 211 -3.02 -11.78 15.16
C VAL A 211 -3.21 -10.85 16.35
N TYR A 212 -2.58 -9.69 16.30
CA TYR A 212 -2.89 -8.57 17.17
C TYR A 212 -3.92 -7.68 16.50
N ASP A 213 -5.09 -7.58 17.13
CA ASP A 213 -6.25 -6.80 16.69
C ASP A 213 -6.37 -5.56 17.58
N TYR A 214 -6.01 -4.40 17.04
CA TYR A 214 -5.94 -3.16 17.81
C TYR A 214 -7.32 -2.67 18.29
N ASP A 215 -8.38 -2.97 17.53
CA ASP A 215 -9.76 -2.58 17.85
C ASP A 215 -10.69 -3.80 17.85
N PHE A 216 -10.53 -4.64 18.87
CA PHE A 216 -11.21 -5.94 18.95
C PHE A 216 -12.72 -5.84 19.13
N GLU A 217 -13.19 -4.82 19.84
CA GLU A 217 -14.63 -4.55 20.03
C GLU A 217 -15.27 -4.02 18.73
N GLY A 218 -14.44 -3.43 17.86
CA GLY A 218 -14.84 -2.79 16.61
C GLY A 218 -15.60 -1.49 16.84
N THR A 219 -15.88 -0.77 15.76
CA THR A 219 -16.67 0.46 15.81
C THR A 219 -18.16 0.09 16.03
N PRO A 220 -18.78 0.47 17.17
CA PRO A 220 -20.16 0.11 17.47
C PRO A 220 -21.10 1.06 16.76
N VAL A 221 -21.29 0.88 15.45
CA VAL A 221 -22.33 1.60 14.71
C VAL A 221 -23.63 0.78 14.64
N ASP A 222 -23.53 -0.56 14.76
CA ASP A 222 -24.66 -1.48 14.85
C ASP A 222 -24.20 -2.82 15.47
N PRO A 223 -24.78 -3.31 16.58
CA PRO A 223 -24.43 -4.59 17.20
C PRO A 223 -24.53 -5.79 16.24
N LYS A 224 -25.39 -5.71 15.21
CA LYS A 224 -25.55 -6.76 14.19
C LYS A 224 -24.49 -6.69 13.08
N LYS A 225 -23.69 -5.62 13.03
CA LYS A 225 -22.66 -5.37 11.99
C LYS A 225 -21.29 -5.03 12.58
N SER A 226 -21.07 -5.26 13.87
CA SER A 226 -19.76 -5.02 14.51
C SER A 226 -18.70 -5.91 13.84
N TYR A 227 -17.80 -5.25 13.12
CA TYR A 227 -16.66 -5.84 12.46
C TYR A 227 -15.40 -5.65 13.33
N CYS A 228 -14.62 -6.71 13.51
CA CYS A 228 -13.23 -6.65 13.96
C CYS A 228 -12.39 -7.69 13.22
N LEU A 229 -11.06 -7.52 13.26
CA LEU A 229 -10.14 -8.41 12.54
C LEU A 229 -10.22 -9.84 13.09
N SER A 230 -10.42 -10.00 14.39
CA SER A 230 -10.54 -11.33 15.03
C SER A 230 -11.77 -12.11 14.53
N LYS A 231 -12.91 -11.44 14.32
CA LYS A 231 -14.10 -12.05 13.68
C LYS A 231 -13.81 -12.46 12.25
N PHE A 232 -13.09 -11.64 11.48
CA PHE A 232 -12.66 -12.00 10.13
C PHE A 232 -11.84 -13.29 10.15
N ILE A 233 -10.82 -13.38 11.02
CA ILE A 233 -9.93 -14.53 11.12
C ILE A 233 -10.69 -15.80 11.55
N TYR A 234 -11.63 -15.69 12.49
CA TYR A 234 -12.49 -16.80 12.86
C TYR A 234 -13.29 -17.33 11.67
N ASN A 235 -13.84 -16.45 10.84
CA ASN A 235 -14.59 -16.87 9.65
C ASN A 235 -13.68 -17.46 8.56
N CYS A 236 -12.42 -17.02 8.45
CA CYS A 236 -11.41 -17.69 7.63
C CYS A 236 -11.14 -19.12 8.14
N TYR A 237 -10.97 -19.27 9.45
CA TYR A 237 -10.80 -20.57 10.11
C TYR A 237 -11.99 -21.51 9.87
N LEU A 238 -13.23 -21.00 9.93
CA LEU A 238 -14.43 -21.79 9.69
C LEU A 238 -14.53 -22.35 8.27
N LYS A 239 -13.86 -21.74 7.29
CA LYS A 239 -13.80 -22.21 5.90
C LYS A 239 -12.73 -23.25 5.62
N LEU A 240 -11.85 -23.52 6.58
CA LEU A 240 -10.87 -24.58 6.42
C LEU A 240 -11.56 -25.92 6.19
N PRO A 241 -10.99 -26.82 5.35
CA PRO A 241 -11.48 -28.18 5.22
C PRO A 241 -11.57 -28.86 6.59
N GLU A 242 -12.59 -29.68 6.82
CA GLU A 242 -12.85 -30.33 8.12
C GLU A 242 -11.61 -31.05 8.68
N ARG A 243 -10.79 -31.69 7.84
CA ARG A 243 -9.53 -32.31 8.25
C ARG A 243 -8.54 -31.31 8.84
N SER A 244 -8.37 -30.14 8.21
CA SER A 244 -7.46 -29.09 8.68
C SER A 244 -8.01 -28.40 9.92
N LYS A 245 -9.33 -28.18 9.97
CA LYS A 245 -10.02 -27.57 11.11
C LYS A 245 -9.95 -28.44 12.37
N LYS A 246 -9.91 -29.76 12.23
CA LYS A 246 -9.65 -30.68 13.37
C LYS A 246 -8.21 -30.61 13.90
N ASN A 247 -7.27 -30.15 13.08
CA ASN A 247 -5.85 -30.09 13.46
C ASN A 247 -5.45 -28.71 14.01
N ILE A 248 -6.02 -27.63 13.49
CA ILE A 248 -5.73 -26.25 13.91
C ILE A 248 -6.74 -25.81 14.94
N SER A 249 -6.29 -25.33 16.10
CA SER A 249 -7.17 -24.74 17.11
C SER A 249 -7.32 -23.22 16.89
N PHE A 250 -8.47 -22.66 17.25
CA PHE A 250 -8.70 -21.21 17.23
C PHE A 250 -8.92 -20.71 18.66
N LYS A 251 -8.17 -19.69 19.07
CA LYS A 251 -8.19 -19.14 20.42
C LYS A 251 -8.17 -17.62 20.38
N THR A 252 -8.79 -17.00 21.38
CA THR A 252 -8.90 -15.55 21.52
C THR A 252 -8.52 -15.12 22.92
N ILE A 253 -7.89 -13.96 23.04
CA ILE A 253 -7.64 -13.25 24.29
C ILE A 253 -8.31 -11.88 24.16
N ASN A 254 -9.34 -11.64 24.97
CA ASN A 254 -10.04 -10.37 25.10
C ASN A 254 -10.06 -9.95 26.59
N PHE A 255 -9.73 -8.68 26.86
CA PHE A 255 -9.73 -8.11 28.21
C PHE A 255 -11.02 -7.34 28.54
N MET A 256 -11.92 -7.17 27.56
CA MET A 256 -13.23 -6.53 27.73
C MET A 256 -14.35 -7.57 27.86
N ASP A 257 -14.61 -8.35 26.80
CA ASP A 257 -15.55 -9.47 26.86
C ASP A 257 -14.85 -10.78 27.25
N LEU A 258 -14.88 -11.08 28.56
CA LEU A 258 -14.23 -12.26 29.12
C LEU A 258 -14.86 -13.58 28.66
N ASN A 259 -16.11 -13.58 28.18
CA ASN A 259 -16.72 -14.80 27.67
C ASN A 259 -16.02 -15.28 26.40
N LYS A 260 -15.50 -14.33 25.61
CA LYS A 260 -14.76 -14.57 24.37
C LYS A 260 -13.25 -14.68 24.59
N SER A 261 -12.80 -14.85 25.83
CA SER A 261 -11.39 -14.86 26.20
C SER A 261 -10.98 -16.19 26.81
N SER A 262 -9.85 -16.73 26.35
CA SER A 262 -9.13 -17.80 27.03
C SER A 262 -8.18 -17.20 28.07
N ARG A 263 -7.84 -17.96 29.11
CA ARG A 263 -6.90 -17.52 30.14
C ARG A 263 -5.46 -17.89 29.78
N ILE A 264 -4.50 -17.02 30.08
CA ILE A 264 -3.09 -17.23 29.75
C ILE A 264 -2.15 -16.70 30.83
N ASN A 265 -1.05 -17.40 31.11
CA ASN A 265 -0.05 -16.92 32.06
C ASN A 265 1.27 -16.58 31.34
N PRO A 266 1.61 -15.29 31.14
CA PRO A 266 2.84 -14.90 30.44
C PRO A 266 4.11 -15.25 31.23
N ILE A 267 4.02 -15.35 32.56
CA ILE A 267 5.17 -15.64 33.42
C ILE A 267 5.11 -17.07 33.99
N ASP A 268 4.38 -17.97 33.31
CA ASP A 268 4.39 -19.39 33.66
C ASP A 268 5.84 -19.90 33.72
N PRO A 269 6.23 -20.67 34.75
CA PRO A 269 7.59 -21.20 34.88
C PRO A 269 8.13 -21.88 33.62
N ILE A 270 7.26 -22.43 32.76
CA ILE A 270 7.63 -23.03 31.46
C ILE A 270 8.28 -21.99 30.52
N TYR A 271 7.86 -20.71 30.57
CA TYR A 271 8.35 -19.65 29.70
C TYR A 271 9.56 -18.88 30.26
N ILE A 272 9.79 -18.97 31.57
CA ILE A 272 10.84 -18.21 32.29
C ILE A 272 11.94 -19.10 32.89
N SER A 273 12.05 -20.35 32.43
CA SER A 273 13.11 -21.27 32.82
C SER A 273 14.49 -20.75 32.44
N ASP A 274 14.60 -20.07 31.30
CA ASP A 274 15.79 -19.31 30.93
C ASP A 274 15.70 -17.89 31.50
N ARG A 275 16.60 -17.56 32.42
CA ARG A 275 16.62 -16.26 33.11
C ARG A 275 17.04 -15.11 32.19
N ALA A 276 17.70 -15.38 31.07
CA ALA A 276 17.94 -14.37 30.04
C ALA A 276 16.61 -13.93 29.41
N TYR A 277 15.65 -14.84 29.25
CA TYR A 277 14.32 -14.48 28.76
C TYR A 277 13.52 -13.69 29.79
N LEU A 278 13.62 -14.03 31.07
CA LEU A 278 12.98 -13.28 32.14
C LEU A 278 13.42 -11.80 32.15
N GLU A 279 14.73 -11.53 32.02
CA GLU A 279 15.26 -10.15 31.92
C GLU A 279 14.61 -9.35 30.80
N GLU A 280 14.49 -9.96 29.62
CA GLU A 280 13.88 -9.34 28.46
C GLU A 280 12.37 -9.14 28.65
N TYR A 281 11.65 -10.12 29.21
CA TYR A 281 10.22 -10.03 29.47
C TYR A 281 9.86 -8.91 30.45
N VAL A 282 10.62 -8.77 31.54
CA VAL A 282 10.45 -7.67 32.49
C VAL A 282 10.74 -6.33 31.80
N THR A 283 11.77 -6.27 30.96
CA THR A 283 12.10 -5.08 30.17
C THR A 283 10.97 -4.70 29.21
N VAL A 284 10.37 -5.67 28.50
CA VAL A 284 9.24 -5.45 27.59
C VAL A 284 8.06 -4.86 28.35
N LEU A 285 7.70 -5.47 29.48
CA LEU A 285 6.56 -5.05 30.29
C LEU A 285 6.74 -3.60 30.76
N LEU A 286 7.89 -3.27 31.34
CA LEU A 286 8.16 -1.93 31.88
C LEU A 286 8.29 -0.86 30.79
N LYS A 287 8.92 -1.16 29.65
CA LYS A 287 9.01 -0.19 28.53
C LYS A 287 7.66 0.13 27.91
N ASN A 288 6.73 -0.81 27.90
CA ASN A 288 5.38 -0.56 27.41
C ASN A 288 4.48 0.11 28.48
N LEU A 289 4.78 -0.03 29.77
CA LEU A 289 4.11 0.72 30.85
C LEU A 289 4.53 2.19 30.89
N ASN A 290 5.78 2.50 30.52
CA ASN A 290 6.30 3.86 30.42
C ASN A 290 6.99 4.12 29.07
N PRO A 291 6.21 4.24 27.96
CA PRO A 291 6.76 4.46 26.63
C PRO A 291 7.62 5.73 26.56
N GLY A 292 8.83 5.62 25.98
CA GLY A 292 9.77 6.74 25.88
C GLY A 292 10.50 7.10 27.19
N GLY A 293 10.26 6.34 28.27
CA GLY A 293 11.00 6.50 29.53
C GLY A 293 12.51 6.26 29.36
N LYS A 294 13.31 7.00 30.11
CA LYS A 294 14.78 6.78 30.14
C LYS A 294 15.09 5.56 31.00
N ASP A 295 16.16 4.85 30.65
CA ASP A 295 16.73 3.76 31.47
C ASP A 295 17.48 4.35 32.68
N ASP A 296 16.75 5.04 33.56
CA ASP A 296 17.28 5.69 34.75
C ASP A 296 17.39 4.73 35.96
N PHE A 297 17.96 5.22 37.06
CA PHE A 297 18.14 4.44 38.28
C PHE A 297 16.83 3.85 38.81
N TRP A 298 15.71 4.58 38.68
CA TRP A 298 14.39 4.15 39.15
C TRP A 298 13.84 3.01 38.31
N TYR A 299 13.98 3.11 36.99
CA TYR A 299 13.64 2.03 36.04
C TYR A 299 14.45 0.77 36.32
N LEU A 300 15.77 0.89 36.47
CA LEU A 300 16.65 -0.25 36.74
C LEU A 300 16.30 -0.93 38.08
N SER A 301 16.03 -0.14 39.12
CA SER A 301 15.62 -0.66 40.43
C SER A 301 14.27 -1.37 40.37
N THR A 302 13.30 -0.80 39.66
CA THR A 302 11.97 -1.40 39.43
C THR A 302 12.09 -2.74 38.71
N LYS A 303 12.93 -2.79 37.66
CA LYS A 303 13.23 -4.01 36.89
C LYS A 303 13.85 -5.10 37.77
N SER A 304 14.88 -4.76 38.54
CA SER A 304 15.56 -5.68 39.46
C SER A 304 14.60 -6.27 40.50
N LEU A 305 13.76 -5.42 41.12
CA LEU A 305 12.79 -5.87 42.11
C LEU A 305 11.73 -6.78 41.50
N LEU A 306 11.15 -6.38 40.36
CA LEU A 306 10.13 -7.17 39.67
C LEU A 306 10.68 -8.54 39.25
N LYS A 307 11.92 -8.57 38.74
CA LYS A 307 12.63 -9.80 38.40
C LYS A 307 12.85 -10.70 39.62
N GLY A 308 13.28 -10.13 40.75
CA GLY A 308 13.44 -10.85 42.02
C GLY A 308 12.13 -11.49 42.50
N ILE A 309 11.02 -10.75 42.46
CA ILE A 309 9.70 -11.27 42.84
C ILE A 309 9.28 -12.43 41.94
N ILE A 310 9.40 -12.27 40.61
CA ILE A 310 9.02 -13.32 39.65
C ILE A 310 9.90 -14.57 39.85
N ALA A 311 11.20 -14.39 40.06
CA ALA A 311 12.13 -15.49 40.30
C ALA A 311 11.77 -16.27 41.59
N TYR A 312 11.51 -15.56 42.69
CA TYR A 312 11.06 -16.19 43.94
C TYR A 312 9.79 -17.01 43.74
N LEU A 313 8.74 -16.42 43.14
CA LEU A 313 7.48 -17.13 42.90
C LEU A 313 7.67 -18.32 41.96
N SER A 314 8.53 -18.19 40.95
CA SER A 314 8.87 -19.30 40.03
C SER A 314 9.58 -20.46 40.72
N ASN A 315 10.39 -20.18 41.75
CA ASN A 315 11.21 -21.19 42.43
C ASN A 315 10.46 -21.83 43.59
N GLN A 316 9.95 -21.00 44.50
CA GLN A 316 9.42 -21.42 45.81
C GLN A 316 7.90 -21.57 45.82
N ALA A 317 7.17 -20.82 44.97
CA ALA A 317 5.70 -20.73 45.02
C ALA A 317 5.05 -20.83 43.63
N LYS A 318 5.36 -21.90 42.88
CA LYS A 318 4.94 -22.08 41.47
C LYS A 318 3.44 -21.91 41.24
N SER A 319 2.59 -22.33 42.19
CA SER A 319 1.14 -22.15 42.12
C SER A 319 0.70 -20.68 42.11
N CYS A 320 1.51 -19.81 42.72
CA CYS A 320 1.30 -18.36 42.79
C CYS A 320 2.14 -17.61 41.74
N CYS A 321 2.77 -18.29 40.79
CA CYS A 321 3.60 -17.66 39.76
C CYS A 321 2.74 -17.18 38.58
N THR A 322 1.98 -16.10 38.80
CA THR A 322 1.22 -15.41 37.74
C THR A 322 1.34 -13.89 37.89
N LEU A 323 1.15 -13.14 36.80
CA LEU A 323 1.27 -11.67 36.86
C LEU A 323 0.32 -11.04 37.88
N PRO A 324 -0.95 -11.48 38.02
CA PRO A 324 -1.84 -11.01 39.09
C PRO A 324 -1.28 -11.21 40.51
N HIS A 325 -0.65 -12.34 40.80
CA HIS A 325 -0.03 -12.58 42.11
C HIS A 325 1.14 -11.63 42.36
N VAL A 326 1.99 -11.40 41.35
CA VAL A 326 3.09 -10.42 41.41
C VAL A 326 2.56 -9.02 41.72
N LEU A 327 1.49 -8.61 41.02
CA LEU A 327 0.86 -7.31 41.21
C LEU A 327 0.24 -7.18 42.59
N THR A 328 -0.50 -8.18 43.07
CA THR A 328 -1.05 -8.19 44.43
C THR A 328 0.06 -8.14 45.47
N LEU A 329 1.14 -8.92 45.32
CA LEU A 329 2.29 -8.86 46.21
C LEU A 329 2.96 -7.48 46.19
N SER A 330 3.05 -6.81 45.04
CA SER A 330 3.62 -5.46 44.92
C SER A 330 2.90 -4.40 45.77
N THR A 331 1.63 -4.63 46.10
CA THR A 331 0.84 -3.72 46.95
C THR A 331 1.15 -3.85 48.44
N LYS A 332 1.71 -4.98 48.88
CA LYS A 332 1.95 -5.32 50.28
C LYS A 332 3.06 -4.43 50.91
N PRO A 333 3.25 -4.46 52.24
CA PRO A 333 4.33 -3.73 52.89
C PRO A 333 5.71 -4.17 52.34
N PHE A 334 6.57 -3.20 52.03
CA PHE A 334 7.82 -3.46 51.32
C PHE A 334 8.76 -4.41 52.07
N GLY A 335 8.83 -4.31 53.40
CA GLY A 335 9.64 -5.21 54.22
C GLY A 335 9.26 -6.68 54.05
N LYS A 336 7.95 -6.98 53.96
CA LYS A 336 7.45 -8.34 53.70
C LYS A 336 7.88 -8.86 52.32
N ILE A 337 7.89 -8.01 51.31
CA ILE A 337 8.36 -8.35 49.95
C ILE A 337 9.85 -8.70 49.98
N LEU A 338 10.68 -7.88 50.63
CA LEU A 338 12.12 -8.13 50.73
C LEU A 338 12.42 -9.41 51.50
N SER A 339 11.71 -9.66 52.61
CA SER A 339 11.91 -10.89 53.38
C SER A 339 11.55 -12.15 52.59
N LEU A 340 10.60 -12.11 51.64
CA LEU A 340 10.37 -13.23 50.71
C LEU A 340 11.57 -13.41 49.77
N ILE A 341 12.03 -12.34 49.13
CA ILE A 341 13.15 -12.39 48.18
C ILE A 341 14.43 -12.89 48.88
N GLU A 342 14.66 -12.54 50.15
CA GLU A 342 15.83 -12.95 50.94
C GLU A 342 15.89 -14.48 51.19
N GLN A 343 14.77 -15.19 51.10
CA GLN A 343 14.73 -16.66 51.27
C GLN A 343 15.28 -17.42 50.06
N ASP A 344 15.38 -16.79 48.89
CA ASP A 344 15.87 -17.43 47.66
C ASP A 344 17.12 -16.70 47.15
N SER A 345 18.25 -17.43 47.10
CA SER A 345 19.55 -16.84 46.78
C SER A 345 19.62 -16.28 45.35
N GLU A 346 18.90 -16.88 44.40
CA GLU A 346 18.82 -16.39 43.02
C GLU A 346 18.01 -15.09 42.98
N ALA A 347 16.83 -15.06 43.60
CA ALA A 347 16.00 -13.87 43.68
C ALA A 347 16.71 -12.71 44.40
N TYR A 348 17.40 -13.01 45.52
CA TYR A 348 18.22 -12.05 46.26
C TYR A 348 19.29 -11.40 45.39
N SER A 349 19.97 -12.19 44.55
CA SER A 349 21.05 -11.70 43.68
C SER A 349 20.59 -10.61 42.71
N TYR A 350 19.34 -10.67 42.23
CA TYR A 350 18.77 -9.68 41.30
C TYR A 350 18.44 -8.35 41.98
N ALA A 351 18.10 -8.38 43.27
CA ALA A 351 17.69 -7.22 44.05
C ALA A 351 18.76 -6.78 45.07
N SER A 352 19.99 -7.27 44.97
CA SER A 352 21.08 -7.03 45.94
C SER A 352 21.31 -5.55 46.25
N SER A 353 21.35 -4.70 45.22
CA SER A 353 21.49 -3.24 45.39
C SER A 353 20.35 -2.59 46.18
N ILE A 354 19.16 -3.19 46.15
CA ILE A 354 17.98 -2.73 46.89
C ILE A 354 18.09 -3.17 48.36
N PHE A 355 18.62 -4.37 48.62
CA PHE A 355 18.92 -4.83 49.98
C PHE A 355 20.01 -3.98 50.64
N ASP A 356 21.03 -3.57 49.90
CA ASP A 356 22.07 -2.67 50.42
C ASP A 356 21.47 -1.31 50.81
N ALA A 357 20.60 -0.76 49.96
CA ALA A 357 19.85 0.46 50.27
C ALA A 357 18.90 0.28 51.47
N TYR A 358 18.31 -0.91 51.64
CA TYR A 358 17.45 -1.23 52.79
C TYR A 358 18.25 -1.33 54.11
N LYS A 359 19.45 -1.95 54.08
CA LYS A 359 20.31 -2.15 55.25
C LYS A 359 21.13 -0.90 55.63
N GLY A 360 21.30 0.06 54.72
CA GLY A 360 22.11 1.28 54.88
C GLY A 360 21.60 2.36 55.87
N GLY A 361 20.48 2.15 56.55
CA GLY A 361 19.97 3.05 57.60
C GLY A 361 19.41 4.39 57.09
N ASP A 362 19.45 5.43 57.93
CA ASP A 362 18.73 6.71 57.68
C ASP A 362 19.15 7.42 56.39
N LYS A 363 20.40 7.27 55.94
CA LYS A 363 20.93 7.93 54.73
C LYS A 363 20.40 7.33 53.42
N SER A 364 20.02 6.06 53.40
CA SER A 364 19.46 5.37 52.23
C SER A 364 17.92 5.29 52.25
N SER A 365 17.29 5.68 53.37
CA SER A 365 15.83 5.70 53.53
C SER A 365 15.10 6.51 52.45
N GLY A 366 15.60 7.70 52.10
CA GLY A 366 14.99 8.56 51.08
C GLY A 366 15.07 7.96 49.66
N GLN A 367 16.20 7.34 49.31
CA GLN A 367 16.35 6.65 48.03
C GLN A 367 15.43 5.43 47.95
N LEU A 368 15.34 4.65 49.03
CA LEU A 368 14.46 3.49 49.13
C LEU A 368 12.99 3.88 48.95
N ILE A 369 12.53 4.94 49.62
CA ILE A 369 11.16 5.46 49.48
C ILE A 369 10.88 5.82 48.00
N GLY A 370 11.84 6.45 47.32
CA GLY A 370 11.74 6.75 45.89
C GLY A 370 11.61 5.50 45.01
N ILE A 371 12.37 4.43 45.29
CA ILE A 371 12.27 3.15 44.58
C ILE A 371 10.89 2.53 44.80
N ILE A 372 10.41 2.49 46.05
CA ILE A 372 9.10 1.91 46.41
C ILE A 372 7.98 2.65 45.68
N ALA A 373 7.99 3.98 45.72
CA ALA A 373 6.99 4.81 45.06
C ALA A 373 6.99 4.57 43.54
N SER A 374 8.17 4.56 42.92
CA SER A 374 8.33 4.33 41.48
C SER A 374 7.85 2.94 41.06
N PHE A 375 8.22 1.91 41.84
CA PHE A 375 7.82 0.53 41.58
C PHE A 375 6.30 0.36 41.63
N LYS A 376 5.65 0.83 42.70
CA LYS A 376 4.18 0.73 42.85
C LYS A 376 3.44 1.51 41.76
N THR A 377 3.89 2.73 41.47
CA THR A 377 3.26 3.60 40.46
C THR A 377 3.39 3.02 39.05
N SER A 378 4.54 2.41 38.73
CA SER A 378 4.77 1.81 37.41
C SER A 378 3.83 0.63 37.13
N LEU A 379 3.47 -0.14 38.17
CA LEU A 379 2.64 -1.34 38.03
C LEU A 379 1.14 -1.09 38.22
N GLN A 380 0.76 0.05 38.78
CA GLN A 380 -0.63 0.42 39.06
C GLN A 380 -1.59 0.26 37.85
N PRO A 381 -1.21 0.61 36.60
CA PRO A 381 -2.10 0.44 35.45
C PRO A 381 -2.54 -1.01 35.18
N LEU A 382 -1.81 -2.00 35.70
CA LEU A 382 -2.10 -3.43 35.51
C LEU A 382 -3.04 -4.01 36.58
N ILE A 383 -3.37 -3.25 37.62
CA ILE A 383 -4.28 -3.67 38.69
C ILE A 383 -5.72 -3.50 38.19
N ASP A 384 -6.15 -4.45 37.36
CA ASP A 384 -7.50 -4.52 36.81
C ASP A 384 -8.09 -5.92 36.96
N LYS A 385 -9.38 -5.99 37.29
CA LYS A 385 -10.08 -7.24 37.57
C LYS A 385 -10.18 -8.16 36.34
N ASN A 386 -10.32 -7.59 35.15
CA ASN A 386 -10.41 -8.36 33.91
C ASN A 386 -9.03 -8.89 33.53
N LEU A 387 -7.98 -8.07 33.66
CA LEU A 387 -6.58 -8.52 33.55
C LEU A 387 -6.30 -9.68 34.52
N PHE A 388 -6.74 -9.54 35.78
CA PHE A 388 -6.53 -10.57 36.80
C PHE A 388 -7.19 -11.89 36.43
N TRP A 389 -8.41 -11.85 35.89
CA TRP A 389 -9.10 -13.05 35.41
C TRP A 389 -8.33 -13.74 34.26
N VAL A 390 -7.99 -12.98 33.22
CA VAL A 390 -7.32 -13.52 32.02
C VAL A 390 -5.94 -14.06 32.37
N LEU A 391 -5.19 -13.38 33.24
CA LEU A 391 -3.77 -13.67 33.48
C LEU A 391 -3.46 -14.69 34.59
N SER A 392 -4.47 -15.27 35.21
CA SER A 392 -4.31 -16.12 36.41
C SER A 392 -4.36 -17.62 36.14
N LYS A 393 -4.54 -18.05 34.89
CA LYS A 393 -4.45 -19.47 34.47
C LYS A 393 -3.78 -19.58 33.11
N ASN A 394 -3.31 -20.77 32.76
CA ASN A 394 -2.63 -21.03 31.48
C ASN A 394 -3.39 -22.07 30.65
N GLU A 395 -4.34 -21.63 29.81
CA GLU A 395 -5.19 -22.50 28.98
C GLU A 395 -4.68 -22.61 27.53
N ILE A 396 -3.75 -21.73 27.13
CA ILE A 396 -3.16 -21.68 25.80
C ILE A 396 -1.65 -21.88 25.94
N LYS A 397 -1.09 -22.80 25.15
CA LYS A 397 0.36 -22.88 25.01
C LYS A 397 0.84 -21.89 23.95
N LEU A 398 1.82 -21.06 24.30
CA LEU A 398 2.33 -19.99 23.43
C LEU A 398 3.22 -20.49 22.28
N ASN A 399 3.58 -21.79 22.26
CA ASN A 399 4.16 -22.46 21.10
C ASN A 399 3.08 -22.74 20.02
N ILE A 400 2.43 -21.69 19.54
CA ILE A 400 1.24 -21.77 18.66
C ILE A 400 1.50 -22.46 17.31
N ASN A 401 2.76 -22.61 16.91
CA ASN A 401 3.17 -23.27 15.67
C ASN A 401 3.60 -24.73 15.89
N ASP A 402 3.15 -25.35 16.98
CA ASP A 402 3.33 -26.78 17.19
C ASP A 402 2.78 -27.62 16.02
N ASN A 403 3.44 -28.73 15.71
CA ASN A 403 3.02 -29.63 14.63
C ASN A 403 1.80 -30.48 15.04
N VAL A 404 1.64 -30.75 16.33
CA VAL A 404 0.57 -31.61 16.86
C VAL A 404 -0.70 -30.80 17.10
N ALA A 405 -0.57 -29.60 17.66
CA ALA A 405 -1.69 -28.72 17.99
C ALA A 405 -1.44 -27.28 17.55
N PRO A 406 -1.29 -27.02 16.23
CA PRO A 406 -1.15 -25.67 15.70
C PRO A 406 -2.36 -24.81 16.10
N THR A 407 -2.12 -23.54 16.39
CA THR A 407 -3.14 -22.62 16.93
C THR A 407 -3.12 -21.29 16.18
N ILE A 408 -4.31 -20.80 15.84
CA ILE A 408 -4.54 -19.42 15.44
C ILE A 408 -4.99 -18.66 16.69
N LEU A 409 -4.16 -17.73 17.15
CA LEU A 409 -4.38 -16.93 18.35
C LEU A 409 -4.66 -15.48 17.98
N CYS A 410 -5.84 -14.98 18.32
CA CYS A 410 -6.19 -13.56 18.17
C CYS A 410 -6.13 -12.87 19.54
N ILE A 411 -5.32 -11.81 19.67
CA ILE A 411 -5.20 -11.01 20.88
C ILE A 411 -5.78 -9.63 20.61
N GLY A 412 -6.82 -9.28 21.37
CA GLY A 412 -7.52 -8.02 21.26
C GLY A 412 -6.97 -6.94 22.17
N ASN A 413 -6.88 -5.74 21.62
CA ASN A 413 -6.76 -4.51 22.40
C ASN A 413 -8.10 -3.76 22.39
N PHE A 414 -8.19 -2.78 23.30
CA PHE A 414 -9.27 -1.83 23.37
C PHE A 414 -8.66 -0.43 23.41
N PRO A 415 -8.71 0.34 22.30
CA PRO A 415 -8.00 1.62 22.17
C PRO A 415 -8.22 2.60 23.33
N PRO A 416 -9.45 2.74 23.90
CA PRO A 416 -9.68 3.60 25.06
C PRO A 416 -8.93 3.19 26.34
N ALA A 417 -8.58 1.91 26.50
CA ALA A 417 -7.86 1.36 27.65
C ALA A 417 -6.45 0.86 27.30
N LYS A 418 -5.86 1.36 26.20
CA LYS A 418 -4.57 0.88 25.68
C LYS A 418 -3.43 0.89 26.71
N SER A 419 -3.39 1.86 27.62
CA SER A 419 -2.32 1.99 28.62
C SER A 419 -2.27 0.83 29.61
N ALA A 420 -3.41 0.18 29.88
CA ALA A 420 -3.49 -0.99 30.74
C ALA A 420 -3.16 -2.29 29.98
N PHE A 421 -3.66 -2.44 28.75
CA PHE A 421 -3.59 -3.71 28.02
C PHE A 421 -2.34 -3.86 27.15
N SER A 422 -1.87 -2.79 26.48
CA SER A 422 -0.70 -2.84 25.61
C SER A 422 0.55 -3.45 26.26
N PRO A 423 0.90 -3.16 27.53
CA PRO A 423 2.07 -3.78 28.15
C PRO A 423 2.00 -5.31 28.25
N VAL A 424 0.83 -5.83 28.63
CA VAL A 424 0.59 -7.27 28.73
C VAL A 424 0.56 -7.91 27.35
N ILE A 425 -0.07 -7.26 26.37
CA ILE A 425 -0.14 -7.74 25.00
C ILE A 425 1.26 -7.80 24.36
N SER A 426 2.09 -6.76 24.52
CA SER A 426 3.47 -6.74 24.07
C SER A 426 4.29 -7.87 24.68
N LEU A 427 4.10 -8.14 25.98
CA LEU A 427 4.73 -9.25 26.67
C LEU A 427 4.31 -10.60 26.07
N LEU A 428 3.01 -10.84 25.89
CA LEU A 428 2.47 -12.07 25.30
C LEU A 428 3.00 -12.31 23.88
N ILE A 429 3.01 -11.28 23.04
CA ILE A 429 3.54 -11.37 21.67
C ILE A 429 5.04 -11.70 21.68
N THR A 430 5.81 -11.09 22.59
CA THR A 430 7.25 -11.35 22.73
C THR A 430 7.52 -12.80 23.14
N ILE A 431 6.80 -13.32 24.14
CA ILE A 431 6.94 -14.72 24.58
C ILE A 431 6.51 -15.67 23.47
N CYS A 432 5.41 -15.36 22.77
CA CYS A 432 4.94 -16.13 21.62
C CYS A 432 6.01 -16.21 20.53
N PHE A 433 6.59 -15.07 20.14
CA PHE A 433 7.68 -15.03 19.16
C PHE A 433 8.81 -15.97 19.54
N LYS A 434 9.32 -15.87 20.79
CA LYS A 434 10.39 -16.73 21.28
C LYS A 434 9.99 -18.21 21.27
N SER A 435 8.78 -18.52 21.71
CA SER A 435 8.26 -19.89 21.76
C SER A 435 8.07 -20.53 20.38
N MET A 436 7.94 -19.72 19.32
CA MET A 436 7.79 -20.19 17.95
C MET A 436 9.11 -20.61 17.30
N TYR A 437 10.27 -20.22 17.85
CA TYR A 437 11.57 -20.65 17.32
C TYR A 437 11.76 -22.16 17.52
N GLY A 438 12.00 -22.89 16.43
CA GLY A 438 12.26 -24.33 16.48
C GLY A 438 12.10 -25.02 15.14
N HIS A 439 12.76 -26.17 14.98
CA HIS A 439 12.61 -27.02 13.80
C HIS A 439 11.35 -27.87 13.88
N ASN A 440 10.90 -28.42 12.74
CA ASN A 440 9.68 -29.22 12.64
C ASN A 440 8.48 -28.49 13.26
N ARG A 441 8.22 -27.28 12.79
CA ARG A 441 7.07 -26.45 13.17
C ARG A 441 6.14 -26.23 11.99
N THR A 442 4.88 -25.98 12.29
CA THR A 442 3.89 -25.60 11.29
C THR A 442 4.24 -24.20 10.80
N LYS A 443 4.16 -23.96 9.49
CA LYS A 443 4.34 -22.62 8.94
C LYS A 443 3.36 -21.64 9.58
N SER A 444 3.84 -20.46 9.92
CA SER A 444 3.08 -19.56 10.77
C SER A 444 3.25 -18.10 10.38
N PHE A 445 2.27 -17.27 10.73
CA PHE A 445 2.37 -15.82 10.61
C PHE A 445 2.26 -15.14 11.97
N VAL A 446 2.80 -13.94 12.06
CA VAL A 446 2.51 -12.99 13.13
C VAL A 446 2.08 -11.68 12.49
N ALA A 447 0.81 -11.33 12.65
CA ALA A 447 0.21 -10.15 12.07
C ALA A 447 -0.10 -9.12 13.15
N ILE A 448 0.40 -7.91 12.96
CA ILE A 448 0.26 -6.81 13.91
C ILE A 448 -0.46 -5.68 13.18
N ASP A 449 -1.76 -5.52 13.45
CA ASP A 449 -2.64 -4.56 12.76
C ASP A 449 -2.30 -3.09 13.08
N GLU A 450 -1.58 -2.81 14.18
CA GLU A 450 -1.05 -1.46 14.43
C GLU A 450 0.28 -1.54 15.18
N LEU A 451 1.38 -1.75 14.45
CA LEU A 451 2.69 -1.97 15.04
C LEU A 451 3.17 -0.83 15.97
N PRO A 452 3.03 0.46 15.62
CA PRO A 452 3.45 1.55 16.50
C PRO A 452 2.73 1.61 17.86
N THR A 453 1.68 0.84 18.09
CA THR A 453 1.00 0.84 19.41
C THR A 453 1.69 -0.03 20.45
N LEU A 454 2.66 -0.84 20.04
CA LEU A 454 3.37 -1.81 20.89
C LEU A 454 4.88 -1.71 20.65
N TYR A 455 5.66 -1.65 21.72
CA TYR A 455 7.11 -1.86 21.64
C TYR A 455 7.42 -3.35 21.81
N ILE A 456 7.89 -3.99 20.73
CA ILE A 456 8.30 -5.40 20.72
C ILE A 456 9.81 -5.47 20.44
N PRO A 457 10.64 -5.89 21.40
CA PRO A 457 12.08 -6.00 21.20
C PRO A 457 12.44 -6.97 20.08
N GLY A 458 13.54 -6.69 19.39
CA GLY A 458 14.09 -7.58 18.38
C GLY A 458 13.22 -7.76 17.13
N LEU A 459 12.08 -7.07 17.01
CA LEU A 459 11.16 -7.24 15.88
C LEU A 459 11.84 -7.02 14.51
N SER A 460 12.80 -6.11 14.43
CA SER A 460 13.59 -5.88 13.22
C SER A 460 14.45 -7.09 12.83
N GLU A 461 14.81 -7.96 13.76
CA GLU A 461 15.66 -9.13 13.52
C GLU A 461 14.83 -10.39 13.24
N VAL A 462 13.53 -10.36 13.58
CA VAL A 462 12.62 -11.50 13.40
C VAL A 462 12.58 -11.96 11.94
N PRO A 463 12.35 -11.14 10.91
CA PRO A 463 12.30 -11.66 9.54
C PRO A 463 13.60 -12.33 9.08
N ALA A 464 14.76 -11.85 9.55
CA ALA A 464 16.05 -12.45 9.21
C ALA A 464 16.26 -13.81 9.90
N THR A 465 15.91 -13.89 11.19
CA THR A 465 16.16 -15.08 12.03
C THR A 465 15.04 -16.12 11.97
N ALA A 466 13.81 -15.68 11.82
CA ALA A 466 12.58 -16.48 11.84
C ALA A 466 12.22 -17.07 10.48
N ARG A 467 12.80 -16.54 9.38
CA ARG A 467 12.59 -17.05 8.02
C ARG A 467 12.89 -18.55 7.89
N LYS A 468 14.00 -19.02 8.49
CA LYS A 468 14.37 -20.45 8.45
C LYS A 468 13.41 -21.37 9.22
N TYR A 469 12.58 -20.79 10.10
CA TYR A 469 11.54 -21.51 10.86
C TYR A 469 10.16 -21.38 10.20
N GLY A 470 10.06 -20.77 9.01
CA GLY A 470 8.80 -20.65 8.28
C GLY A 470 7.84 -19.60 8.85
N ILE A 471 8.34 -18.66 9.65
CA ILE A 471 7.55 -17.61 10.29
C ILE A 471 7.51 -16.36 9.39
N SER A 472 6.31 -15.85 9.12
CA SER A 472 6.07 -14.64 8.34
C SER A 472 5.57 -13.50 9.22
N THR A 473 6.35 -12.43 9.36
CA THR A 473 5.93 -11.22 10.08
C THR A 473 5.19 -10.27 9.14
N ILE A 474 4.00 -9.82 9.55
CA ILE A 474 3.18 -8.87 8.82
C ILE A 474 2.96 -7.67 9.73
N SER A 475 3.51 -6.54 9.33
CA SER A 475 3.45 -5.31 10.11
C SER A 475 2.64 -4.27 9.38
N TYR A 476 1.62 -3.76 10.05
CA TYR A 476 0.84 -2.62 9.60
C TYR A 476 1.32 -1.34 10.30
N ILE A 477 1.53 -0.29 9.50
CA ILE A 477 1.98 1.03 9.96
C ILE A 477 1.08 2.10 9.33
N GLN A 478 0.57 3.03 10.15
CA GLN A 478 -0.16 4.19 9.62
C GLN A 478 0.76 5.29 9.10
N SER A 479 1.82 5.59 9.86
CA SER A 479 2.78 6.64 9.55
C SER A 479 4.16 6.28 10.04
N ASN A 480 5.18 6.60 9.25
CA ASN A 480 6.57 6.49 9.67
C ASN A 480 6.87 7.31 10.94
N ALA A 481 6.24 8.46 11.12
CA ALA A 481 6.42 9.28 12.33
C ALA A 481 6.03 8.52 13.62
N GLN A 482 4.92 7.77 13.58
CA GLN A 482 4.48 6.96 14.73
C GLN A 482 5.43 5.79 15.00
N LEU A 483 5.96 5.19 13.92
CA LEU A 483 6.96 4.14 14.05
C LEU A 483 8.26 4.67 14.68
N GLU A 484 8.70 5.86 14.28
CA GLU A 484 9.87 6.53 14.85
C GLU A 484 9.65 6.94 16.31
N ASP A 485 8.46 7.40 16.68
CA ASP A 485 8.11 7.72 18.08
C ASP A 485 8.27 6.49 19.00
N THR A 486 7.86 5.31 18.52
CA THR A 486 7.86 4.08 19.31
C THR A 486 9.21 3.36 19.33
N TYR A 487 9.90 3.30 18.18
CA TYR A 487 11.13 2.51 18.02
C TYR A 487 12.39 3.37 17.92
N GLY A 488 12.26 4.69 17.95
CA GLY A 488 13.33 5.63 17.59
C GLY A 488 13.67 5.58 16.10
N SER A 489 14.35 6.61 15.59
CA SER A 489 14.70 6.69 14.17
C SER A 489 15.61 5.54 13.69
N ILE A 490 16.49 5.01 14.56
CA ILE A 490 17.34 3.86 14.23
C ILE A 490 16.50 2.57 14.15
N GLY A 491 15.63 2.34 15.13
CA GLY A 491 14.79 1.14 15.18
C GLY A 491 13.78 1.10 14.03
N ALA A 492 13.14 2.23 13.73
CA ALA A 492 12.21 2.36 12.60
C ALA A 492 12.89 2.04 11.26
N LYS A 493 14.09 2.60 11.01
CA LYS A 493 14.87 2.29 9.79
C LYS A 493 15.24 0.80 9.69
N LYS A 494 15.58 0.15 10.81
CA LYS A 494 15.86 -1.30 10.83
C LYS A 494 14.62 -2.13 10.49
N ILE A 495 13.45 -1.76 11.01
CA ILE A 495 12.18 -2.44 10.69
C ILE A 495 11.87 -2.28 9.19
N GLN A 496 11.95 -1.05 8.69
CA GLN A 496 11.74 -0.70 7.28
C GLN A 496 12.69 -1.44 6.32
N SER A 497 13.96 -1.63 6.70
CA SER A 497 14.94 -2.32 5.84
C SER A 497 14.79 -3.84 5.84
N THR A 498 14.32 -4.41 6.95
CA THR A 498 14.29 -5.87 7.11
C THR A 498 13.02 -6.48 6.51
N LEU A 499 11.87 -5.80 6.63
CA LEU A 499 10.62 -6.22 6.01
C LEU A 499 10.65 -5.93 4.50
N SER A 500 10.97 -6.96 3.72
CA SER A 500 11.38 -6.77 2.32
C SER A 500 10.23 -6.73 1.32
N ASN A 501 9.07 -7.33 1.64
CA ASN A 501 7.86 -7.17 0.85
C ASN A 501 7.13 -5.93 1.35
N GLN A 502 6.96 -4.93 0.50
CA GLN A 502 6.53 -3.59 0.91
C GLN A 502 5.32 -3.16 0.11
N PHE A 503 4.27 -2.71 0.80
CA PHE A 503 3.00 -2.26 0.22
C PHE A 503 2.74 -0.83 0.70
N MET A 504 2.72 0.12 -0.24
CA MET A 504 2.56 1.55 0.02
C MET A 504 1.23 2.01 -0.57
N GLY A 505 0.31 2.41 0.31
CA GLY A 505 -0.96 3.02 -0.08
C GLY A 505 -0.92 4.53 0.01
N ASN A 506 -2.10 5.14 0.01
CA ASN A 506 -2.25 6.56 0.29
C ASN A 506 -1.67 6.89 1.67
N CYS A 507 -0.73 7.83 1.75
CA CYS A 507 0.02 8.18 2.95
C CYS A 507 0.40 9.66 3.01
N GLY A 508 0.71 10.14 4.23
CA GLY A 508 1.14 11.52 4.46
C GLY A 508 2.53 11.82 3.87
N VAL A 509 2.91 13.10 3.84
CA VAL A 509 4.09 13.62 3.14
C VAL A 509 5.40 12.91 3.49
N GLU A 510 5.66 12.69 4.78
CA GLU A 510 6.91 12.05 5.21
C GLU A 510 6.96 10.57 4.79
N SER A 511 5.83 9.87 4.96
CA SER A 511 5.68 8.47 4.55
C SER A 511 5.73 8.32 3.02
N SER A 512 5.22 9.29 2.28
CA SER A 512 5.24 9.26 0.81
C SER A 512 6.61 9.54 0.21
N ARG A 513 7.46 10.34 0.89
CA ARG A 513 8.88 10.49 0.53
C ARG A 513 9.63 9.18 0.69
N TYR A 514 9.43 8.48 1.81
CA TYR A 514 9.97 7.14 2.00
C TYR A 514 9.44 6.17 0.93
N ALA A 515 8.13 6.17 0.68
CA ALA A 515 7.50 5.36 -0.36
C ALA A 515 8.14 5.59 -1.74
N SER A 516 8.31 6.85 -2.16
CA SER A 516 8.99 7.24 -3.40
C SER A 516 10.42 6.71 -3.47
N SER A 517 11.18 6.84 -2.37
CA SER A 517 12.59 6.44 -2.34
C SER A 517 12.82 4.95 -2.60
N ILE A 518 11.83 4.09 -2.34
CA ILE A 518 11.91 2.63 -2.58
C ILE A 518 11.96 2.31 -4.08
N PHE A 519 11.27 3.10 -4.90
CA PHE A 519 11.21 2.89 -6.36
C PHE A 519 12.43 3.49 -7.08
N GLY A 520 13.12 4.43 -6.43
CA GLY A 520 14.27 5.11 -7.01
C GLY A 520 13.89 6.14 -8.07
N LYS A 521 14.88 6.51 -8.89
CA LYS A 521 14.77 7.50 -9.96
C LYS A 521 14.98 6.83 -11.32
N GLU A 522 14.35 7.39 -12.33
CA GLU A 522 14.50 7.02 -13.74
C GLU A 522 15.05 8.23 -14.52
N GLU A 523 15.94 7.96 -15.47
CA GLU A 523 16.46 8.98 -16.38
C GLU A 523 15.46 9.22 -17.53
N HIS A 524 14.91 10.42 -17.59
CA HIS A 524 14.06 10.85 -18.70
C HIS A 524 14.85 11.73 -19.66
N THR A 525 15.00 11.25 -20.89
CA THR A 525 15.55 12.06 -21.98
C THR A 525 14.47 12.97 -22.57
N ILE A 526 14.53 14.27 -22.24
CA ILE A 526 13.66 15.29 -22.83
C ILE A 526 14.32 15.83 -24.09
N LYS A 527 13.71 15.55 -25.24
CA LYS A 527 14.10 16.16 -26.51
C LYS A 527 13.32 17.46 -26.71
N SER A 528 13.99 18.59 -26.54
CA SER A 528 13.44 19.91 -26.79
C SER A 528 13.87 20.40 -28.17
N THR A 529 12.92 20.60 -29.06
CA THR A 529 13.18 21.17 -30.39
C THR A 529 12.87 22.67 -30.35
N SER A 530 13.87 23.51 -30.60
CA SER A 530 13.69 24.94 -30.79
C SER A 530 13.84 25.31 -32.26
N SER A 531 13.01 26.25 -32.73
CA SER A 531 13.08 26.79 -34.08
C SER A 531 13.19 28.30 -33.97
N SER A 532 14.28 28.86 -34.49
CA SER A 532 14.54 30.30 -34.49
C SER A 532 14.49 30.81 -35.93
N GLU A 533 13.77 31.90 -36.16
CA GLU A 533 13.74 32.59 -37.45
C GLU A 533 14.48 33.92 -37.31
N THR A 534 15.55 34.11 -38.08
CA THR A 534 16.27 35.38 -38.15
C THR A 534 16.04 36.03 -39.52
N CYS A 535 15.64 37.30 -39.50
CA CYS A 535 15.48 38.13 -40.70
C CYS A 535 16.61 39.18 -40.72
N HIS A 536 17.49 39.13 -41.73
CA HIS A 536 18.48 40.19 -41.99
C HIS A 536 17.92 41.18 -43.02
N SER A 537 18.04 42.48 -42.77
CA SER A 537 17.42 43.55 -43.58
C SER A 537 17.98 43.69 -45.00
N ASN A 538 19.15 43.11 -45.31
CA ASN A 538 19.83 43.29 -46.60
C ASN A 538 19.92 42.03 -47.48
N THR A 539 19.29 40.91 -47.10
CA THR A 539 19.16 39.71 -47.93
C THR A 539 17.75 39.14 -47.77
N GLN A 540 16.98 39.07 -48.85
CA GLN A 540 15.62 38.50 -48.87
C GLN A 540 15.67 36.97 -48.74
N GLY A 541 16.01 36.45 -47.56
CA GLY A 541 16.01 35.03 -47.25
C GLY A 541 15.63 34.79 -45.79
N HIS A 542 14.53 34.07 -45.56
CA HIS A 542 14.19 33.57 -44.23
C HIS A 542 15.09 32.37 -43.91
N HIS A 543 15.96 32.50 -42.90
CA HIS A 543 16.75 31.37 -42.40
C HIS A 543 16.07 30.81 -41.14
N THR A 544 15.53 29.59 -41.25
CA THR A 544 14.97 28.86 -40.11
C THR A 544 16.01 27.91 -39.53
N THR A 545 16.58 28.24 -38.38
CA THR A 545 17.53 27.35 -37.68
C THR A 545 16.75 26.44 -36.75
N HIS A 546 16.93 25.12 -36.92
CA HIS A 546 16.34 24.12 -36.04
C HIS A 546 17.42 23.61 -35.08
N GLY A 547 17.22 23.84 -33.78
CA GLY A 547 18.04 23.30 -32.72
C GLY A 547 17.32 22.12 -32.07
N GLU A 548 17.99 20.98 -31.95
CA GLU A 548 17.53 19.89 -31.10
C GLU A 548 18.42 19.86 -29.86
N ASN A 549 17.82 20.05 -28.69
CA ASN A 549 18.50 19.90 -27.42
C ASN A 549 17.97 18.64 -26.73
N ILE A 550 18.89 17.75 -26.35
CA ILE A 550 18.57 16.50 -25.65
C ILE A 550 19.05 16.67 -24.21
N THR A 551 18.11 16.90 -23.30
CA THR A 551 18.41 17.05 -21.88
C THR A 551 18.00 15.79 -21.14
N ILE A 552 18.94 15.17 -20.41
CA ILE A 552 18.65 14.02 -19.56
C ILE A 552 18.29 14.56 -18.17
N HIS A 553 17.10 14.25 -17.68
CA HIS A 553 16.62 14.62 -16.36
C HIS A 553 16.29 13.37 -15.54
N GLU A 554 16.89 13.24 -14.37
CA GLU A 554 16.45 12.24 -13.40
C GLU A 554 15.13 12.66 -12.76
N GLN A 555 14.13 11.77 -12.78
CA GLN A 555 12.87 11.97 -12.08
C GLN A 555 12.54 10.72 -11.25
N GLU A 556 11.93 10.90 -10.09
CA GLU A 556 11.38 9.77 -9.31
C GLU A 556 10.36 8.99 -10.15
N LEU A 557 10.40 7.65 -10.06
CA LEU A 557 9.51 6.75 -10.79
C LEU A 557 8.04 6.96 -10.37
N ILE A 558 7.82 7.10 -9.07
CA ILE A 558 6.54 7.51 -8.48
C ILE A 558 6.80 8.68 -7.54
N LYS A 559 6.24 9.86 -7.83
CA LYS A 559 6.44 11.04 -6.99
C LYS A 559 5.73 10.89 -5.64
N PRO A 560 6.23 11.49 -4.54
CA PRO A 560 5.56 11.50 -3.23
C PRO A 560 4.10 11.98 -3.29
N ASN A 561 3.81 12.97 -4.14
CA ASN A 561 2.45 13.49 -4.31
C ASN A 561 1.52 12.49 -5.00
N GLU A 562 2.04 11.55 -5.80
CA GLU A 562 1.22 10.52 -6.44
C GLU A 562 0.68 9.54 -5.38
N PHE A 563 1.49 9.14 -4.39
CA PHE A 563 1.02 8.30 -3.28
C PHE A 563 -0.12 8.97 -2.50
N ALA A 564 0.01 10.26 -2.19
CA ALA A 564 -1.04 11.02 -1.49
C ALA A 564 -2.37 11.08 -2.29
N SER A 565 -2.32 10.87 -3.60
CA SER A 565 -3.50 10.81 -4.49
C SER A 565 -4.01 9.40 -4.81
N PHE A 566 -3.44 8.35 -4.22
CA PHE A 566 -3.93 6.99 -4.45
C PHE A 566 -5.35 6.79 -3.95
N ASP A 567 -6.15 6.10 -4.77
CA ASP A 567 -7.49 5.65 -4.43
C ASP A 567 -7.46 4.57 -3.33
N VAL A 568 -8.61 4.37 -2.67
CA VAL A 568 -8.75 3.34 -1.64
C VAL A 568 -8.55 1.94 -2.24
N GLY A 569 -7.68 1.14 -1.62
CA GLY A 569 -7.32 -0.19 -2.12
C GLY A 569 -6.30 -0.20 -3.26
N PHE A 570 -5.81 0.97 -3.68
CA PHE A 570 -4.71 1.10 -4.63
C PHE A 570 -3.37 1.16 -3.90
N PHE A 571 -2.48 0.22 -4.22
CA PHE A 571 -1.16 0.13 -3.59
C PHE A 571 -0.09 -0.06 -4.64
N ALA A 572 1.06 0.58 -4.40
CA ALA A 572 2.28 0.32 -5.13
C ALA A 572 3.32 -0.22 -4.15
N GLY A 573 4.25 -1.02 -4.64
CA GLY A 573 5.32 -1.48 -3.76
C GLY A 573 6.31 -2.41 -4.42
N LYS A 574 6.96 -3.20 -3.57
CA LYS A 574 7.97 -4.17 -3.96
C LYS A 574 7.65 -5.54 -3.36
N VAL A 575 7.84 -6.57 -4.15
CA VAL A 575 7.87 -7.97 -3.68
C VAL A 575 9.24 -8.58 -4.01
N VAL A 576 9.62 -9.61 -3.26
CA VAL A 576 10.91 -10.28 -3.42
C VAL A 576 10.77 -11.64 -4.08
N GLU A 577 11.84 -12.11 -4.73
CA GLU A 577 11.90 -13.44 -5.37
C GLU A 577 10.78 -13.61 -6.42
N SER A 578 10.62 -12.57 -7.24
CA SER A 578 9.68 -12.45 -8.36
C SER A 578 10.42 -12.05 -9.64
N ASP A 579 9.75 -12.24 -10.78
CA ASP A 579 10.20 -11.88 -12.13
C ASP A 579 10.37 -10.37 -12.31
N SER A 580 9.49 -9.58 -11.70
CA SER A 580 9.66 -8.13 -11.57
C SER A 580 9.61 -7.70 -10.10
N VAL A 581 10.35 -6.64 -9.77
CA VAL A 581 10.54 -6.22 -8.38
C VAL A 581 9.38 -5.35 -7.88
N PHE A 582 8.87 -4.46 -8.74
CA PHE A 582 7.88 -3.45 -8.38
C PHE A 582 6.49 -3.76 -8.93
N PHE A 583 5.46 -3.29 -8.24
CA PHE A 583 4.07 -3.39 -8.68
C PHE A 583 3.31 -2.10 -8.40
N GLN A 584 2.23 -1.89 -9.15
CA GLN A 584 1.25 -0.84 -8.91
C GLN A 584 -0.14 -1.37 -9.28
N GLU A 585 -0.96 -1.68 -8.27
CA GLU A 585 -2.16 -2.50 -8.46
C GLU A 585 -3.34 -2.01 -7.63
N GLN A 586 -4.55 -2.17 -8.20
CA GLN A 586 -5.80 -2.06 -7.44
C GLN A 586 -6.13 -3.43 -6.86
N PHE A 587 -6.08 -3.56 -5.55
CA PHE A 587 -6.37 -4.81 -4.86
C PHE A 587 -7.87 -5.02 -4.71
N LYS A 588 -8.26 -6.30 -4.59
CA LYS A 588 -9.62 -6.73 -4.35
C LYS A 588 -9.79 -7.17 -2.90
N ASN A 589 -10.89 -6.78 -2.27
CA ASN A 589 -11.27 -7.30 -0.96
C ASN A 589 -11.75 -8.77 -1.08
N VAL A 590 -11.72 -9.52 0.02
CA VAL A 590 -12.07 -10.96 0.01
C VAL A 590 -13.48 -11.23 -0.51
N SER A 591 -14.44 -10.39 -0.11
CA SER A 591 -15.85 -10.54 -0.50
C SER A 591 -16.12 -10.39 -1.99
N SER A 592 -15.23 -9.73 -2.73
CA SER A 592 -15.38 -9.58 -4.19
C SER A 592 -15.03 -10.86 -4.98
N TYR A 593 -14.17 -11.74 -4.45
CA TYR A 593 -13.74 -12.96 -5.15
C TYR A 593 -14.13 -14.25 -4.43
N ASP A 594 -14.50 -14.19 -3.16
CA ASP A 594 -15.14 -15.28 -2.44
C ASP A 594 -16.56 -14.87 -2.04
N LYS A 595 -17.54 -15.29 -2.85
CA LYS A 595 -18.97 -14.98 -2.66
C LYS A 595 -19.53 -15.47 -1.32
N ASN A 596 -18.90 -16.49 -0.71
CA ASN A 596 -19.30 -17.04 0.58
C ASN A 596 -18.71 -16.24 1.75
N PHE A 597 -17.87 -15.24 1.50
CA PHE A 597 -17.22 -14.41 2.51
C PHE A 597 -17.77 -12.99 2.45
N LYS A 598 -18.85 -12.68 3.15
CA LYS A 598 -19.38 -11.31 3.24
C LYS A 598 -19.04 -10.71 4.59
N ASN A 599 -18.27 -9.63 4.59
CA ASN A 599 -17.79 -8.96 5.81
C ASN A 599 -18.93 -8.45 6.72
N GLU A 600 -20.11 -8.20 6.16
CA GLU A 600 -21.32 -7.80 6.89
C GLU A 600 -22.07 -8.97 7.55
N LEU A 601 -21.77 -10.21 7.14
CA LEU A 601 -22.46 -11.44 7.58
C LEU A 601 -21.50 -12.40 8.28
N LEU A 602 -20.43 -11.88 8.88
CA LEU A 602 -19.46 -12.69 9.62
C LEU A 602 -20.13 -13.27 10.86
N LYS A 603 -19.91 -14.57 11.11
CA LYS A 603 -20.29 -15.19 12.37
C LYS A 603 -19.50 -14.55 13.51
N ASP A 604 -20.17 -14.33 14.64
CA ASP A 604 -19.51 -13.82 15.84
C ASP A 604 -18.53 -14.85 16.42
N LEU A 605 -17.60 -14.37 17.23
CA LEU A 605 -16.66 -15.22 17.96
C LEU A 605 -17.41 -16.13 18.94
N PRO A 606 -16.96 -17.38 19.11
CA PRO A 606 -17.60 -18.29 20.05
C PRO A 606 -17.31 -17.89 21.50
N ASP A 607 -18.28 -18.10 22.38
CA ASP A 607 -18.03 -18.06 23.82
C ASP A 607 -17.09 -19.21 24.20
N VAL A 608 -15.99 -18.87 24.87
CA VAL A 608 -14.99 -19.82 25.38
C VAL A 608 -15.45 -20.37 26.72
N THR A 609 -15.83 -19.48 27.64
CA THR A 609 -16.37 -19.81 28.97
C THR A 609 -17.43 -18.79 29.35
N LYS A 610 -18.48 -19.21 30.07
CA LYS A 610 -19.43 -18.26 30.66
C LYS A 610 -18.83 -17.71 31.94
N VAL A 611 -18.63 -16.40 32.01
CA VAL A 611 -17.98 -15.71 33.14
C VAL A 611 -18.95 -14.69 33.71
N SER A 612 -19.28 -14.82 35.00
CA SER A 612 -20.06 -13.83 35.73
C SER A 612 -19.17 -12.81 36.45
N ASN A 613 -19.73 -11.66 36.81
CA ASN A 613 -19.02 -10.68 37.63
C ASN A 613 -18.61 -11.23 39.01
N GLU A 614 -19.38 -12.19 39.54
CA GLU A 614 -19.07 -12.87 40.81
C GLU A 614 -17.82 -13.75 40.66
N ASP A 615 -17.68 -14.47 39.53
CA ASP A 615 -16.49 -15.29 39.25
C ASP A 615 -15.22 -14.45 39.19
N ILE A 616 -15.30 -13.28 38.55
CA ILE A 616 -14.18 -12.32 38.44
C ILE A 616 -13.77 -11.84 39.84
N ALA A 617 -14.73 -11.41 40.65
CA ALA A 617 -14.47 -10.95 42.01
C ALA A 617 -13.95 -12.07 42.92
N ALA A 618 -14.49 -13.29 42.79
CA ALA A 618 -14.02 -14.45 43.51
C ALA A 618 -12.57 -14.82 43.15
N ASN A 619 -12.21 -14.73 41.87
CA ASN A 619 -10.83 -14.95 41.41
C ASN A 619 -9.86 -13.94 42.02
N GLN A 620 -10.23 -12.66 42.09
CA GLN A 620 -9.40 -11.64 42.71
C GLN A 620 -9.20 -11.91 44.22
N ARG A 621 -10.29 -12.20 44.97
CA ARG A 621 -10.20 -12.55 46.39
C ARG A 621 -9.35 -13.80 46.63
N LYS A 622 -9.42 -14.78 45.71
CA LYS A 622 -8.58 -15.98 45.76
C LYS A 622 -7.10 -15.62 45.69
N ILE A 623 -6.71 -14.79 44.72
CA ILE A 623 -5.33 -14.33 44.54
C ILE A 623 -4.85 -13.55 45.78
N GLU A 624 -5.69 -12.66 46.32
CA GLU A 624 -5.38 -11.92 47.56
C GLU A 624 -5.11 -12.86 48.73
N LYS A 625 -5.99 -13.85 48.94
CA LYS A 625 -5.83 -14.87 49.99
C LYS A 625 -4.58 -15.73 49.78
N GLU A 626 -4.27 -16.11 48.54
CA GLU A 626 -3.07 -16.88 48.20
C GLU A 626 -1.78 -16.12 48.54
N ILE A 627 -1.76 -14.80 48.32
CA ILE A 627 -0.64 -13.93 48.72
C ILE A 627 -0.58 -13.73 50.25
N ASP A 628 -1.71 -13.54 50.91
CA ASP A 628 -1.73 -13.36 52.37
C ASP A 628 -1.21 -14.62 53.09
N LEU A 629 -1.64 -15.80 52.64
CA LEU A 629 -1.12 -17.07 53.14
C LEU A 629 0.40 -17.17 52.91
N LEU A 630 0.88 -16.82 51.71
CA LEU A 630 2.32 -16.82 51.42
C LEU A 630 3.14 -15.95 52.39
N LEU A 631 2.57 -14.84 52.86
CA LEU A 631 3.21 -13.91 53.80
C LEU A 631 3.08 -14.28 55.28
N GLU A 632 2.13 -15.16 55.61
CA GLU A 632 1.89 -15.71 56.96
C GLU A 632 2.80 -16.90 57.27
N TYR A 633 3.19 -17.69 56.26
CA TYR A 633 4.15 -18.80 56.40
C TYR A 633 5.61 -18.32 56.55
N MET A 634 5.83 -17.02 56.76
CA MET A 634 7.11 -16.38 57.08
C MET A 634 7.13 -15.89 58.51
#